data_AF-A0AAN8IZX3-F1
#
_entry.id   AF-A0AAN8IZX3-F1
#
_cell.length_a   1.000
_cell.length_b   1.000
_cell.length_c   1.000
_cell.angle_alpha   90.00
_cell.angle_beta   90.00
_cell.angle_gamma   90.00
#
_symmetry.space_group_name_H-M   'P 1'
#
loop_
_entity.id
_entity.type
_entity.pdbx_description
1 polymer ?
#
loop_
_entity_poly.entity_id
_entity_poly.type
_entity_poly.pdbx_seq_one_letter_code
_entity_poly.pdbx_strand_id
1 'polypeptide(L)'
;MSLFVSVLIILLFSYGQTEKTKERTKNNRASNVSEDSTGSQKTVSLDDDPSLWPGHLQEFGTTGRVHTLDLHSNFPSSVDFLNNYAAPYLPVYFKAAEKNSFPFQNWKNKNYFLRLPQTLTNWVILPDQNKNISFRKYISHYADKGYYCDQEIPHFLR
;
A
#
# COMPACT_ATOMS: atom_id res chain seq x y z
N MET A 1 -38.36 -22.86 28.71
CA MET A 1 -39.48 -22.93 27.75
C MET A 1 -39.68 -21.57 27.08
N SER A 2 -39.17 -21.39 25.87
CA SER A 2 -39.94 -20.88 24.73
C SER A 2 -39.08 -21.07 23.48
N LEU A 3 -39.70 -21.65 22.46
CA LEU A 3 -39.16 -22.11 21.19
C LEU A 3 -39.53 -21.11 20.09
N PHE A 4 -38.91 -21.31 18.93
CA PHE A 4 -39.20 -20.80 17.57
C PHE A 4 -38.52 -19.48 17.17
N VAL A 5 -37.92 -19.25 15.98
CA VAL A 5 -37.42 -19.99 14.80
C VAL A 5 -37.48 -18.99 13.62
N SER A 6 -36.62 -19.18 12.63
CA SER A 6 -36.58 -18.61 11.26
C SER A 6 -35.84 -17.28 11.07
N VAL A 7 -34.71 -17.15 10.35
CA VAL A 7 -34.21 -17.73 9.06
C VAL A 7 -34.69 -16.97 7.82
N LEU A 8 -33.69 -16.61 6.98
CA LEU A 8 -33.69 -16.21 5.55
C LEU A 8 -34.21 -14.81 5.21
N ILE A 9 -33.34 -13.83 4.89
CA ILE A 9 -32.61 -13.60 3.61
C ILE A 9 -33.59 -13.33 2.44
N ILE A 10 -33.38 -12.22 1.72
CA ILE A 10 -33.12 -12.09 0.27
C ILE A 10 -33.40 -10.63 -0.17
N LEU A 11 -32.49 -10.10 -1.02
CA LEU A 11 -32.49 -8.83 -1.78
C LEU A 11 -31.97 -7.63 -0.96
N LEU A 12 -30.77 -7.10 -1.22
CA LEU A 12 -30.40 -6.47 -2.49
C LEU A 12 -28.90 -6.68 -2.79
N PHE A 13 -28.62 -7.51 -3.80
CA PHE A 13 -27.39 -7.45 -4.58
C PHE A 13 -27.75 -6.95 -5.98
N SER A 14 -26.82 -6.18 -6.55
CA SER A 14 -26.72 -5.74 -7.96
C SER A 14 -27.30 -4.37 -8.29
N TYR A 15 -26.39 -3.42 -8.46
CA TYR A 15 -26.11 -2.67 -9.71
C TYR A 15 -24.73 -2.04 -9.48
N GLY A 16 -23.67 -2.26 -10.28
CA GLY A 16 -23.60 -2.16 -11.73
C GLY A 16 -23.39 -0.69 -12.11
N GLN A 17 -22.30 -0.40 -12.87
CA GLN A 17 -21.94 0.87 -13.55
C GLN A 17 -20.92 1.76 -12.82
N THR A 18 -19.64 1.77 -13.23
CA THR A 18 -18.99 2.44 -14.39
C THR A 18 -18.67 3.92 -14.18
N GLU A 19 -17.44 4.24 -14.55
CA GLU A 19 -16.78 5.55 -14.69
C GLU A 19 -17.70 6.74 -14.97
N LYS A 20 -17.49 7.85 -14.25
CA LYS A 20 -17.62 9.20 -14.82
C LYS A 20 -16.61 10.17 -14.20
N THR A 21 -15.70 10.61 -15.07
CA THR A 21 -15.00 11.89 -15.09
C THR A 21 -15.87 13.01 -14.54
N LYS A 22 -15.30 13.86 -13.68
CA LYS A 22 -15.94 15.12 -13.28
C LYS A 22 -14.97 16.27 -13.54
N GLU A 23 -15.17 16.90 -14.70
CA GLU A 23 -14.79 18.28 -14.94
C GLU A 23 -15.22 19.14 -13.74
N ARG A 24 -14.30 19.94 -13.21
CA ARG A 24 -14.66 20.99 -12.26
C ARG A 24 -14.69 22.32 -13.00
N THR A 25 -15.92 22.73 -13.28
CA THR A 25 -16.36 24.01 -13.78
C THR A 25 -15.75 25.18 -13.00
N LYS A 26 -15.25 26.12 -13.79
CA LYS A 26 -14.74 27.45 -13.46
C LYS A 26 -15.87 28.31 -12.88
N ASN A 27 -15.74 28.78 -11.63
CA ASN A 27 -16.61 29.83 -11.10
C ASN A 27 -15.77 30.93 -10.46
N ASN A 28 -15.87 32.10 -11.07
CA ASN A 28 -15.30 33.36 -10.63
C ASN A 28 -16.02 33.85 -9.36
N ARG A 29 -15.26 34.24 -8.35
CA ARG A 29 -15.70 35.27 -7.40
C ARG A 29 -14.53 36.22 -7.18
N ALA A 30 -14.71 37.43 -7.70
CA ALA A 30 -13.81 38.54 -7.51
C ALA A 30 -13.72 38.92 -6.03
N SER A 31 -12.50 39.15 -5.57
CA SER A 31 -12.18 40.02 -4.45
C SER A 31 -10.97 40.83 -4.87
N ASN A 32 -11.24 42.08 -5.24
CA ASN A 32 -10.23 43.11 -5.49
C ASN A 32 -9.54 43.47 -4.18
N VAL A 33 -8.22 43.34 -4.10
CA VAL A 33 -7.33 44.37 -3.52
C VAL A 33 -6.00 44.26 -4.28
N SER A 34 -5.62 45.39 -4.84
CA SER A 34 -4.40 45.74 -5.55
C SER A 34 -3.16 45.68 -4.66
N GLU A 35 -2.03 45.22 -5.20
CA GLU A 35 -0.86 46.09 -5.36
C GLU A 35 0.17 45.50 -6.32
N ASP A 36 0.75 46.44 -7.04
CA ASP A 36 1.75 46.38 -8.09
C ASP A 36 3.04 45.69 -7.64
N SER A 37 3.53 44.72 -8.43
CA SER A 37 4.96 44.66 -8.73
C SER A 37 5.20 43.76 -9.94
N THR A 38 5.59 44.40 -11.03
CA THR A 38 6.39 43.85 -12.12
C THR A 38 7.37 42.77 -11.63
N GLY A 39 7.08 41.51 -11.96
CA GLY A 39 7.96 40.37 -11.73
C GLY A 39 9.19 40.43 -12.63
N SER A 40 10.13 41.31 -12.30
CA SER A 40 11.50 41.24 -12.80
C SER A 40 12.08 39.92 -12.29
N GLN A 41 12.42 38.99 -13.18
CA GLN A 41 13.21 37.81 -12.82
C GLN A 41 14.55 38.30 -12.24
N LYS A 42 14.65 38.34 -10.92
CA LYS A 42 15.87 38.72 -10.21
C LYS A 42 16.88 37.61 -10.45
N THR A 43 17.83 37.85 -11.35
CA THR A 43 18.96 36.96 -11.61
C THR A 43 19.88 37.00 -10.40
N VAL A 44 19.88 35.93 -9.60
CA VAL A 44 20.72 35.81 -8.41
C VAL A 44 22.10 35.32 -8.84
N SER A 45 23.16 35.95 -8.35
CA SER A 45 24.56 35.62 -8.64
C SER A 45 25.14 34.68 -7.57
N LEU A 46 26.26 34.01 -7.88
CA LEU A 46 26.92 33.10 -6.93
C LEU A 46 27.56 33.82 -5.73
N ASP A 47 27.71 35.14 -5.81
CA ASP A 47 28.26 35.98 -4.76
C ASP A 47 27.18 36.49 -3.78
N ASP A 48 25.89 36.27 -4.10
CA ASP A 48 24.76 36.65 -3.24
C ASP A 48 24.56 35.63 -2.10
N ASP A 49 23.90 36.06 -1.02
CA ASP A 49 23.48 35.19 0.09
C ASP A 49 22.74 33.95 -0.44
N PRO A 50 23.20 32.71 -0.12
CA PRO A 50 22.55 31.47 -0.55
C PRO A 50 21.06 31.39 -0.21
N SER A 51 20.60 32.11 0.82
CA SER A 51 19.17 32.19 1.17
C SER A 51 18.29 32.79 0.07
N LEU A 52 18.88 33.61 -0.82
CA LEU A 52 18.22 34.24 -1.96
C LEU A 52 18.13 33.32 -3.18
N TRP A 53 18.84 32.18 -3.18
CA TRP A 53 18.83 31.26 -4.32
C TRP A 53 17.46 30.58 -4.44
N PRO A 54 16.87 30.56 -5.65
CA PRO A 54 15.56 29.96 -5.85
C PRO A 54 15.58 28.47 -5.47
N GLY A 55 14.67 28.08 -4.58
CA GLY A 55 14.55 26.70 -4.11
C GLY A 55 15.51 26.30 -2.97
N HIS A 56 16.42 27.18 -2.52
CA HIS A 56 17.38 26.85 -1.44
C HIS A 56 16.71 26.57 -0.08
N LEU A 57 15.56 27.20 0.18
CA LEU A 57 14.74 26.95 1.38
C LEU A 57 13.58 25.98 1.10
N GLN A 58 13.49 25.42 -0.11
CA GLN A 58 12.43 24.48 -0.44
C GLN A 58 12.77 23.11 0.16
N GLU A 59 11.78 22.47 0.79
CA GLU A 59 11.97 21.13 1.37
C GLU A 59 12.40 20.14 0.29
N PHE A 60 13.30 19.22 0.65
CA PHE A 60 13.69 18.15 -0.24
C PHE A 60 12.47 17.33 -0.64
N GLY A 61 12.24 17.18 -1.96
CA GLY A 61 11.12 16.43 -2.51
C GLY A 61 9.90 17.25 -2.91
N THR A 62 9.88 18.57 -2.67
CA THR A 62 8.73 19.42 -3.05
C THR A 62 8.49 19.47 -4.57
N THR A 63 9.53 19.26 -5.38
CA THR A 63 9.48 19.14 -6.84
C THR A 63 9.63 17.69 -7.33
N GLY A 64 9.51 16.72 -6.42
CA GLY A 64 9.62 15.31 -6.73
C GLY A 64 8.67 14.90 -7.85
N ARG A 65 9.19 14.21 -8.86
CA ARG A 65 8.35 13.68 -9.94
C ARG A 65 7.47 12.58 -9.36
N VAL A 66 6.16 12.66 -9.62
CA VAL A 66 5.25 11.54 -9.36
C VAL A 66 5.53 10.48 -10.42
N HIS A 67 6.03 9.33 -10.00
CA HIS A 67 6.24 8.19 -10.86
C HIS A 67 5.01 7.30 -10.86
N THR A 68 4.55 6.90 -12.05
CA THR A 68 3.50 5.89 -12.20
C THR A 68 4.08 4.52 -11.88
N LEU A 69 3.32 3.69 -11.15
CA LEU A 69 3.70 2.32 -10.85
C LEU A 69 3.42 1.41 -12.05
N ASP A 70 4.48 0.84 -12.60
CA ASP A 70 4.34 -0.15 -13.67
C ASP A 70 3.82 -1.49 -13.13
N LEU A 71 2.90 -2.09 -13.88
CA LEU A 71 2.29 -3.38 -13.57
C LEU A 71 2.75 -4.45 -14.56
N HIS A 72 3.46 -5.46 -14.07
CA HIS A 72 3.91 -6.60 -14.87
C HIS A 72 3.24 -7.89 -14.41
N SER A 73 2.85 -8.76 -15.34
CA SER A 73 2.27 -10.07 -15.01
C SER A 73 3.31 -11.16 -14.74
N ASN A 74 4.54 -10.96 -15.22
CA ASN A 74 5.64 -11.92 -15.12
C ASN A 74 6.91 -11.17 -14.68
N PHE A 75 7.91 -11.91 -14.24
CA PHE A 75 9.22 -11.33 -13.97
C PHE A 75 9.92 -10.94 -15.29
N PRO A 76 10.39 -9.69 -15.42
CA PRO A 76 11.24 -9.28 -16.54
C PRO A 76 12.60 -9.98 -16.45
N SER A 77 13.39 -9.90 -17.52
CA SER A 77 14.78 -10.36 -17.46
C SER A 77 15.57 -9.57 -16.41
N SER A 78 16.63 -10.15 -15.84
CA SER A 78 17.46 -9.46 -14.85
C SER A 78 18.04 -8.15 -15.37
N VAL A 79 18.38 -8.10 -16.67
CA VAL A 79 18.92 -6.91 -17.34
C VAL A 79 17.83 -5.84 -17.44
N ASP A 80 16.62 -6.21 -17.87
CA ASP A 80 15.50 -5.28 -17.97
C ASP A 80 15.06 -4.75 -16.60
N PHE A 81 15.05 -5.62 -15.59
CA PHE A 81 14.75 -5.22 -14.22
C PHE A 81 15.77 -4.21 -13.68
N LEU A 82 17.05 -4.52 -13.87
CA LEU A 82 18.14 -3.68 -13.38
C LEU A 82 18.09 -2.31 -14.04
N ASN A 83 18.01 -2.25 -15.37
CA ASN A 83 18.11 -1.00 -16.11
C ASN A 83 16.87 -0.11 -15.94
N ASN A 84 15.67 -0.70 -15.89
CA ASN A 84 14.44 0.08 -15.92
C ASN A 84 13.83 0.35 -14.53
N TYR A 85 14.20 -0.43 -13.51
CA TYR A 85 13.59 -0.33 -12.18
C TYR A 85 14.63 -0.18 -11.06
N ALA A 86 15.58 -1.10 -10.93
CA ALA A 86 16.49 -1.08 -9.78
C ALA A 86 17.52 0.07 -9.83
N ALA A 87 18.23 0.25 -10.95
CA ALA A 87 19.20 1.32 -11.12
C ALA A 87 18.58 2.73 -11.03
N PRO A 88 17.40 3.01 -11.62
CA PRO A 88 16.74 4.31 -11.46
C PRO A 88 15.94 4.45 -10.17
N TYR A 89 15.97 3.46 -9.26
CA TYR A 89 15.22 3.44 -7.99
C TYR A 89 13.70 3.60 -8.17
N LEU A 90 13.15 2.99 -9.23
CA LEU A 90 11.73 3.06 -9.53
C LEU A 90 10.98 1.85 -8.97
N PRO A 91 9.86 2.06 -8.27
CA PRO A 91 9.02 0.98 -7.80
C PRO A 91 8.26 0.32 -8.96
N VAL A 92 8.07 -1.00 -8.86
CA VAL A 92 7.36 -1.82 -9.86
C VAL A 92 6.55 -2.90 -9.16
N TYR A 93 5.36 -3.22 -9.71
CA TYR A 93 4.48 -4.25 -9.17
C TYR A 93 4.43 -5.48 -10.08
N PHE A 94 4.78 -6.65 -9.55
CA PHE A 94 4.70 -7.93 -10.24
C PHE A 94 3.46 -8.70 -9.81
N LYS A 95 2.40 -8.66 -10.64
CA LYS A 95 1.15 -9.35 -10.38
C LYS A 95 1.31 -10.86 -10.60
N ALA A 96 1.12 -11.61 -9.52
CA ALA A 96 1.04 -13.07 -9.56
C ALA A 96 2.27 -13.72 -10.21
N ALA A 97 3.44 -13.18 -9.91
CA ALA A 97 4.72 -13.64 -10.41
C ALA A 97 5.09 -15.05 -9.90
N GLU A 98 4.42 -15.52 -8.83
CA GLU A 98 4.72 -16.78 -8.15
C GLU A 98 3.48 -17.69 -8.00
N LYS A 99 2.62 -17.77 -9.02
CA LYS A 99 1.42 -18.64 -8.97
C LYS A 99 1.73 -20.12 -8.70
N ASN A 100 2.93 -20.55 -9.05
CA ASN A 100 3.36 -21.94 -8.93
C ASN A 100 4.07 -22.22 -7.59
N SER A 101 4.22 -21.23 -6.72
CA SER A 101 4.89 -21.44 -5.45
C SER A 101 4.02 -22.24 -4.49
N PHE A 102 4.68 -23.05 -3.67
CA PHE A 102 4.02 -23.82 -2.63
C PHE A 102 3.21 -22.93 -1.68
N PRO A 103 3.72 -21.77 -1.20
CA PRO A 103 2.94 -20.82 -0.42
C PRO A 103 1.67 -20.34 -1.13
N PHE A 104 1.77 -19.95 -2.41
CA PHE A 104 0.61 -19.43 -3.16
C PHE A 104 -0.53 -20.45 -3.27
N GLN A 105 -0.19 -21.73 -3.37
CA GLN A 105 -1.15 -22.82 -3.48
C GLN A 105 -1.75 -23.23 -2.12
N ASN A 106 -0.96 -23.22 -1.04
CA ASN A 106 -1.34 -23.82 0.23
C ASN A 106 -1.78 -22.81 1.30
N TRP A 107 -1.17 -21.62 1.36
CA TRP A 107 -1.36 -20.68 2.46
C TRP A 107 -2.71 -19.97 2.43
N LYS A 108 -3.41 -20.00 1.28
CA LYS A 108 -4.81 -19.53 1.19
C LYS A 108 -5.75 -20.36 2.04
N ASN A 109 -5.40 -21.63 2.28
CA ASN A 109 -6.23 -22.54 3.05
C ASN A 109 -5.81 -22.52 4.53
N LYS A 110 -6.62 -21.89 5.39
CA LYS A 110 -6.42 -21.89 6.85
C LYS A 110 -6.18 -23.30 7.42
N ASN A 111 -6.86 -24.31 6.88
CA ASN A 111 -6.74 -25.70 7.35
C ASN A 111 -5.38 -26.32 7.05
N TYR A 112 -4.61 -25.78 6.10
CA TYR A 112 -3.22 -26.19 5.89
C TYR A 112 -2.41 -25.97 7.16
N PHE A 113 -2.43 -24.75 7.71
CA PHE A 113 -1.70 -24.42 8.93
C PHE A 113 -2.22 -25.19 10.15
N LEU A 114 -3.53 -25.38 10.27
CA LEU A 114 -4.11 -26.08 11.42
C LEU A 114 -3.70 -27.56 11.51
N ARG A 115 -3.22 -28.17 10.42
CA ARG A 115 -2.73 -29.56 10.40
C ARG A 115 -1.25 -29.68 10.79
N LEU A 116 -0.50 -28.58 10.77
CA LEU A 116 0.94 -28.59 11.08
C LEU A 116 1.15 -28.58 12.60
N PRO A 117 1.80 -29.60 13.19
CA PRO A 117 2.02 -29.65 14.64
C PRO A 117 2.92 -28.51 15.13
N GLN A 118 3.82 -28.01 14.28
CA GLN A 118 4.72 -26.89 14.58
C GLN A 118 3.94 -25.61 14.94
N THR A 119 2.70 -25.47 14.49
CA THR A 119 1.87 -24.28 14.80
C THR A 119 1.44 -24.21 16.27
N LEU A 120 1.54 -25.32 17.00
CA LEU A 120 1.27 -25.35 18.45
C LEU A 120 2.44 -24.84 19.27
N THR A 121 3.67 -25.05 18.80
CA THR A 121 4.91 -24.77 19.55
C THR A 121 5.60 -23.48 19.11
N ASN A 122 5.29 -22.97 17.92
CA ASN A 122 5.79 -21.68 17.47
C ASN A 122 4.90 -20.54 18.00
N TRP A 123 5.54 -19.53 18.58
CA TRP A 123 4.87 -18.39 19.19
C TRP A 123 4.92 -17.17 18.28
N VAL A 124 3.81 -16.42 18.28
CA VAL A 124 3.66 -15.13 17.60
C VAL A 124 3.45 -14.04 18.65
N ILE A 125 4.19 -12.96 18.53
CA ILE A 125 4.03 -11.75 19.36
C ILE A 125 2.95 -10.89 18.73
N LEU A 126 1.93 -10.53 19.51
CA LEU A 126 0.94 -9.52 19.14
C LEU A 126 1.39 -8.17 19.72
N PRO A 127 1.89 -7.22 18.91
CA PRO A 127 2.45 -5.96 19.41
C PRO A 127 1.43 -5.14 20.19
N ASP A 128 0.23 -4.99 19.65
CA ASP A 128 -0.88 -4.22 20.26
C ASP A 128 -1.30 -4.72 21.64
N GLN A 129 -1.07 -6.01 21.92
CA GLN A 129 -1.50 -6.67 23.16
C GLN A 129 -0.33 -7.02 24.07
N ASN A 130 0.91 -6.74 23.65
CA ASN A 130 2.15 -7.18 24.29
C ASN A 130 2.06 -8.64 24.79
N LYS A 131 1.54 -9.52 23.93
CA LYS A 131 1.17 -10.89 24.30
C LYS A 131 1.66 -11.90 23.29
N ASN A 132 2.18 -13.02 23.80
CA ASN A 132 2.57 -14.15 22.99
C ASN A 132 1.43 -15.15 22.90
N ILE A 133 1.10 -15.56 21.68
CA ILE A 133 0.12 -16.61 21.41
C ILE A 133 0.73 -17.64 20.47
N SER A 134 0.24 -18.88 20.47
CA SER A 134 0.71 -19.86 19.48
C SER A 134 0.31 -19.44 18.07
N PHE A 135 1.11 -19.79 17.08
CA PHE A 135 0.84 -19.53 15.67
C PHE A 135 -0.53 -20.08 15.25
N ARG A 136 -0.90 -21.26 15.78
CA ARG A 136 -2.24 -21.84 15.55
C ARG A 136 -3.36 -20.94 16.04
N LYS A 137 -3.20 -20.34 17.21
CA LYS A 137 -4.18 -19.41 17.78
C LYS A 137 -4.22 -18.10 16.99
N TYR A 138 -3.07 -17.62 16.54
CA TYR A 138 -2.96 -16.46 15.67
C TYR A 138 -3.74 -16.67 14.36
N ILE A 139 -3.43 -17.73 13.60
CA ILE A 139 -4.14 -18.08 12.35
C ILE A 139 -5.64 -18.30 12.59
N SER A 140 -6.01 -18.84 13.76
CA SER A 140 -7.41 -19.07 14.10
C SER A 140 -8.23 -17.79 14.20
N HIS A 141 -7.62 -16.67 14.62
CA HIS A 141 -8.29 -15.40 14.85
C HIS A 141 -7.90 -14.28 13.89
N TYR A 142 -6.93 -14.52 13.00
CA TYR A 142 -6.38 -13.51 12.08
C TYR A 142 -7.47 -12.76 11.29
N ALA A 143 -8.39 -13.50 10.67
CA ALA A 143 -9.47 -12.92 9.85
C ALA A 143 -10.52 -12.13 10.67
N ASP A 144 -10.77 -12.56 11.91
CA ASP A 144 -11.88 -12.03 12.71
C ASP A 144 -11.45 -10.83 13.58
N LYS A 145 -10.18 -10.81 14.02
CA LYS A 145 -9.67 -9.85 15.00
C LYS A 145 -8.69 -8.84 14.43
N GLY A 146 -8.36 -8.93 13.14
CA GLY A 146 -7.43 -8.00 12.48
C GLY A 146 -6.03 -8.03 13.07
N TYR A 147 -5.61 -9.14 13.68
CA TYR A 147 -4.27 -9.27 14.22
C TYR A 147 -3.24 -9.16 13.10
N TYR A 148 -2.24 -8.31 13.26
CA TYR A 148 -1.09 -8.27 12.36
C TYR A 148 0.11 -8.95 13.03
N CYS A 149 0.96 -9.57 12.22
CA CYS A 149 2.19 -10.21 12.67
C CYS A 149 3.36 -9.45 12.05
N ASP A 150 4.18 -8.84 12.90
CA ASP A 150 5.38 -8.08 12.53
C ASP A 150 6.66 -8.92 12.67
N GLN A 151 6.51 -10.25 12.62
CA GLN A 151 7.63 -11.16 12.78
C GLN A 151 7.98 -11.81 11.45
N GLU A 152 9.25 -12.20 11.34
CA GLU A 152 9.72 -13.00 10.23
C GLU A 152 8.88 -14.27 10.05
N ILE A 153 8.78 -14.72 8.79
CA ILE A 153 8.14 -15.98 8.46
C ILE A 153 8.85 -17.10 9.24
N PRO A 154 8.11 -17.86 10.08
CA PRO A 154 8.66 -18.96 10.86
C PRO A 154 9.41 -19.98 10.01
N HIS A 155 10.50 -20.53 10.53
CA HIS A 155 11.35 -21.49 9.79
C HIS A 155 10.59 -22.71 9.25
N PHE A 156 9.55 -23.18 9.95
CA PHE A 156 8.75 -24.33 9.50
C PHE A 156 7.87 -24.05 8.27
N LEU A 157 7.79 -22.79 7.84
CA LEU A 157 7.06 -22.34 6.65
C LEU A 157 7.98 -21.98 5.48
N ARG A 158 9.30 -21.93 5.70
CA ARG A 158 10.28 -21.67 4.64
C ARG A 158 10.53 -22.92 3.81
#